data_AF-A0AAV9Y2Q7-F1
#
_entry.id   AF-A0AAV9Y2Q7-F1
#
_cell.length_a   1.000
_cell.length_b   1.000
_cell.length_c   1.000
_cell.angle_alpha   90.00
_cell.angle_beta   90.00
_cell.angle_gamma   90.00
#
_symmetry.space_group_name_H-M   'P 1'
#
loop_
_entity.id
_entity.type
_entity.pdbx_description
1 polymer ?
#
loop_
_entity_poly.entity_id
_entity_poly.type
_entity_poly.pdbx_seq_one_letter_code
_entity_poly.pdbx_strand_id
1 'polypeptide(L)'
;MGLKKIKEPTKTLSCCFEWFKTFKIIENGDVKCENIYDVLIPKNLILFIQELSPMFFADYQLTDEHISEIPKGLHFIMDGINDYLDGRFREEIDILDYDLIATAVEKNGKVQTDILAEVCRMCGIVIVFAVESEYNEDVISNMMLLDEDVQLELQHMIQMTGEFGESEEIEEEDQIVEDEVSKKPRDDTIGLSLAHAEEMERKIESLEKQLRSEQKARQIAEESLKKASAKPKSAIEETEKLENEVWNLQNEKATLQKEKKELETKLKGELKDLEAELELYKAEASKVDNLEQQIKKWKEKVDGLLDVKRQNEKLIKQLEETEESGTVTEDGSKKSSQILKGKISDLEDELRKCENERDEYQEEVNKMKKQEDKYKKEILSKKDQIGVLVKILEESGASLLGKVDDELINEVNDSSNDYPEPGTDKFYITQLSILNEQLKTQKQLLLSEQKRIQLLESQGISNSGGDSGDGLTIATLKQQIIIREQEAELHLSARKEVEKKAQLELKLLSTCLHEMALKYHQCKSIIKQLDEELSALKQKCQISISNNSDYNGKGNTSIENNDYQEISNISKQTENITVISNDIN
;
A
#
# COMPACT_ATOMS: atom_id res chain seq x y z
N MET A 1 -22.13 -0.33 29.60
CA MET A 1 -21.77 0.97 29.02
C MET A 1 -23.05 1.76 28.79
N GLY A 2 -23.18 2.92 29.42
CA GLY A 2 -24.35 3.80 29.27
C GLY A 2 -24.24 4.59 27.96
N LEU A 3 -25.00 4.21 26.95
CA LEU A 3 -25.14 4.99 25.72
C LEU A 3 -25.69 6.38 26.07
N LYS A 4 -24.91 7.44 25.84
CA LYS A 4 -25.42 8.83 25.86
C LYS A 4 -26.65 8.87 24.93
N LYS A 5 -27.84 8.95 25.52
CA LYS A 5 -29.11 8.84 24.76
C LYS A 5 -29.18 9.95 23.72
N ILE A 6 -29.31 9.57 22.45
CA ILE A 6 -29.70 10.49 21.38
C ILE A 6 -31.06 11.05 21.75
N LYS A 7 -31.12 12.35 22.04
CA LYS A 7 -32.31 12.99 22.62
C LYS A 7 -33.48 13.02 21.65
N GLU A 8 -33.22 13.14 20.35
CA GLU A 8 -34.24 13.22 19.29
C GLU A 8 -33.86 12.41 18.03
N PRO A 9 -33.92 11.07 18.06
CA PRO A 9 -33.46 10.22 16.96
C PRO A 9 -34.10 10.54 15.60
N THR A 10 -35.39 10.88 15.58
CA THR A 10 -36.11 11.24 14.35
C THR A 10 -35.56 12.51 13.69
N LYS A 11 -35.19 13.52 14.49
CA LYS A 11 -34.60 14.76 13.98
C LYS A 11 -33.20 14.48 13.44
N THR A 12 -32.40 13.77 14.22
CA THR A 12 -31.05 13.34 13.87
C THR A 12 -31.02 12.56 12.55
N LEU A 13 -31.91 11.58 12.37
CA LEU A 13 -32.04 10.82 11.12
C LEU A 13 -32.49 11.67 9.93
N SER A 14 -33.33 12.69 10.15
CA SER A 14 -33.69 13.65 9.11
C SER A 14 -32.47 14.47 8.68
N CYS A 15 -31.63 14.91 9.61
CA CYS A 15 -30.38 15.61 9.31
C CYS A 15 -29.41 14.72 8.53
N CYS A 16 -29.25 13.44 8.89
CA CYS A 16 -28.47 12.48 8.11
C CYS A 16 -28.97 12.37 6.68
N PHE A 17 -30.28 12.31 6.48
CA PHE A 17 -30.85 12.19 5.15
C PHE A 17 -30.63 13.45 4.30
N GLU A 18 -30.74 14.66 4.89
CA GLU A 18 -30.37 15.90 4.18
C GLU A 18 -28.91 15.90 3.73
N TRP A 19 -28.01 15.32 4.53
CA TRP A 19 -26.63 15.11 4.11
C TRP A 19 -26.50 14.07 2.99
N PHE A 20 -27.16 12.92 3.07
CA PHE A 20 -27.11 11.94 1.99
C PHE A 20 -27.58 12.51 0.64
N LYS A 21 -28.53 13.45 0.64
CA LYS A 21 -28.99 14.17 -0.57
C LYS A 21 -27.91 14.96 -1.31
N THR A 22 -26.79 15.28 -0.68
CA THR A 22 -25.71 16.03 -1.34
C THR A 22 -24.86 15.16 -2.28
N PHE A 23 -24.98 13.83 -2.20
CA PHE A 23 -24.21 12.90 -3.03
C PHE A 23 -24.84 12.70 -4.40
N LYS A 24 -23.99 12.59 -5.44
CA LYS A 24 -24.44 12.47 -6.83
C LYS A 24 -25.12 11.13 -7.10
N ILE A 25 -24.83 10.10 -6.31
CA ILE A 25 -25.42 8.77 -6.49
C ILE A 25 -26.95 8.74 -6.30
N ILE A 26 -27.52 9.71 -5.56
CA ILE A 26 -28.98 9.85 -5.42
C ILE A 26 -29.66 10.27 -6.73
N GLU A 27 -28.93 10.91 -7.65
CA GLU A 27 -29.44 11.28 -8.96
C GLU A 27 -29.31 10.14 -9.99
N ASN A 28 -28.65 9.04 -9.63
CA ASN A 28 -28.41 7.90 -10.50
C ASN A 28 -29.71 7.10 -10.67
N GLY A 29 -30.16 6.86 -11.91
CA GLY A 29 -31.53 6.43 -12.21
C GLY A 29 -32.02 5.11 -11.57
N ASP A 30 -31.10 4.30 -11.06
CA ASP A 30 -31.35 3.03 -10.37
C ASP A 30 -31.47 3.16 -8.83
N VAL A 31 -31.14 4.33 -8.27
CA VAL A 31 -31.21 4.64 -6.82
C VAL A 31 -32.19 5.77 -6.60
N LYS A 32 -33.30 5.50 -5.91
CA LYS A 32 -34.25 6.53 -5.46
C LYS A 32 -34.47 6.38 -3.97
N CYS A 33 -33.89 7.30 -3.20
CA CYS A 33 -34.07 7.37 -1.76
C CYS A 33 -34.98 8.56 -1.42
N GLU A 34 -36.11 8.32 -0.78
CA GLU A 34 -37.03 9.35 -0.29
C GLU A 34 -36.82 9.66 1.20
N ASN A 35 -36.13 8.76 1.92
CA ASN A 35 -35.82 8.89 3.34
C ASN A 35 -34.52 8.11 3.69
N ILE A 36 -34.06 8.24 4.94
CA ILE A 36 -32.86 7.56 5.42
C ILE A 36 -32.95 6.02 5.33
N TYR A 37 -34.14 5.45 5.51
CA TYR A 37 -34.31 4.00 5.53
C TYR A 37 -34.12 3.40 4.14
N ASP A 38 -34.44 4.16 3.09
CA ASP A 38 -34.14 3.76 1.71
C ASP A 38 -32.62 3.76 1.45
N VAL A 39 -31.88 4.70 2.05
CA VAL A 39 -30.41 4.73 1.98
C VAL A 39 -29.81 3.49 2.65
N LEU A 40 -30.38 3.06 3.78
CA LEU A 40 -29.91 1.93 4.57
C LEU A 40 -30.29 0.55 4.00
N ILE A 41 -30.93 0.49 2.83
CA ILE A 41 -31.03 -0.76 2.09
C ILE A 41 -29.63 -1.16 1.62
N PRO A 42 -29.12 -2.38 1.88
CA PRO A 42 -27.74 -2.74 1.58
C PRO A 42 -27.29 -2.40 0.15
N LYS A 43 -28.16 -2.66 -0.85
CA LYS A 43 -27.91 -2.33 -2.26
C LYS A 43 -27.70 -0.84 -2.51
N ASN A 44 -28.38 0.03 -1.77
CA ASN A 44 -28.21 1.48 -1.90
C ASN A 44 -27.01 1.93 -1.06
N LEU A 45 -26.89 1.46 0.19
CA LEU A 45 -25.81 1.84 1.09
C LEU A 45 -24.44 1.55 0.50
N ILE A 46 -24.23 0.37 -0.09
CA ILE A 46 -22.93 0.00 -0.68
C ILE A 46 -22.51 0.98 -1.79
N LEU A 47 -23.45 1.53 -2.55
CA LEU A 47 -23.17 2.49 -3.60
C LEU A 47 -22.66 3.82 -3.03
N PHE A 48 -23.22 4.29 -1.92
CA PHE A 48 -22.68 5.47 -1.22
C PHE A 48 -21.27 5.19 -0.67
N ILE A 49 -21.06 4.03 -0.07
CA ILE A 49 -19.74 3.64 0.45
C ILE A 49 -18.69 3.57 -0.68
N GLN A 50 -19.07 3.04 -1.85
CA GLN A 50 -18.22 3.01 -3.05
C GLN A 50 -17.96 4.40 -3.66
N GLU A 51 -18.91 5.34 -3.58
CA GLU A 51 -18.67 6.73 -3.98
C GLU A 51 -17.66 7.41 -3.05
N LEU A 52 -17.70 7.08 -1.75
CA LEU A 52 -16.82 7.64 -0.71
C LEU A 52 -15.39 7.08 -0.75
N SER A 53 -15.21 5.79 -1.02
CA SER A 53 -13.88 5.17 -1.19
C SER A 53 -13.92 4.13 -2.32
N PRO A 54 -13.79 4.58 -3.58
CA PRO A 54 -13.87 3.70 -4.73
C PRO A 54 -12.65 2.77 -4.84
N MET A 55 -11.49 3.13 -4.29
CA MET A 55 -10.32 2.25 -4.35
C MET A 55 -10.47 1.04 -3.41
N PHE A 56 -10.94 1.26 -2.18
CA PHE A 56 -11.09 0.18 -1.20
C PHE A 56 -12.31 -0.70 -1.49
N PHE A 57 -13.44 -0.09 -1.90
CA PHE A 57 -14.70 -0.80 -2.09
C PHE A 57 -15.00 -1.18 -3.55
N ALA A 58 -14.06 -1.02 -4.50
CA ALA A 58 -14.25 -1.35 -5.93
C ALA A 58 -14.79 -2.78 -6.15
N ASP A 59 -14.21 -3.75 -5.43
CA ASP A 59 -14.53 -5.16 -5.58
C ASP A 59 -15.60 -5.66 -4.58
N TYR A 60 -16.13 -4.77 -3.73
CA TYR A 60 -17.20 -5.13 -2.81
C TYR A 60 -18.50 -5.35 -3.57
N GLN A 61 -18.89 -6.61 -3.72
CA GLN A 61 -20.15 -7.01 -4.34
C GLN A 61 -21.04 -7.73 -3.33
N LEU A 62 -22.29 -7.28 -3.25
CA LEU A 62 -23.30 -7.95 -2.44
C LEU A 62 -23.75 -9.24 -3.13
N THR A 63 -23.81 -10.34 -2.37
CA THR A 63 -24.40 -11.59 -2.83
C THR A 63 -25.93 -11.50 -2.81
N ASP A 64 -26.62 -12.43 -3.48
CA ASP A 64 -28.08 -12.52 -3.41
C ASP A 64 -28.59 -12.69 -1.97
N GLU A 65 -27.79 -13.31 -1.10
CA GLU A 65 -28.08 -13.45 0.33
C GLU A 65 -27.99 -12.10 1.05
N HIS A 66 -26.96 -11.30 0.79
CA HIS A 66 -26.83 -9.95 1.37
C HIS A 66 -27.95 -9.00 0.92
N ILE A 67 -28.48 -9.20 -0.30
CA ILE A 67 -29.57 -8.38 -0.84
C ILE A 67 -30.92 -8.80 -0.26
N SER A 68 -31.14 -10.10 -0.06
CA SER A 68 -32.41 -10.64 0.45
C SER A 68 -32.55 -10.55 1.96
N GLU A 69 -31.45 -10.62 2.71
CA GLU A 69 -31.42 -10.49 4.16
C GLU A 69 -30.72 -9.19 4.58
N ILE A 70 -31.53 -8.15 4.84
CA ILE A 70 -31.04 -6.81 5.24
C ILE A 70 -30.04 -6.86 6.40
N PRO A 71 -30.25 -7.63 7.49
CA PRO A 71 -29.28 -7.70 8.59
C PRO A 71 -27.89 -8.17 8.14
N LYS A 72 -27.82 -9.22 7.31
CA LYS A 72 -26.55 -9.75 6.79
C LYS A 72 -25.87 -8.77 5.86
N GLY A 73 -26.63 -8.11 4.98
CA GLY A 73 -26.09 -7.11 4.07
C GLY A 73 -25.53 -5.89 4.82
N LEU A 74 -26.23 -5.43 5.86
CA LEU A 74 -25.75 -4.33 6.70
C LEU A 74 -24.49 -4.71 7.47
N HIS A 75 -24.48 -5.88 8.12
CA HIS A 75 -23.30 -6.37 8.84
C HIS A 75 -22.07 -6.46 7.92
N PHE A 76 -22.24 -7.02 6.72
CA PHE A 76 -21.16 -7.12 5.73
C PHE A 76 -20.59 -5.75 5.33
N ILE A 77 -21.44 -4.75 5.13
CA ILE A 77 -21.00 -3.39 4.78
C ILE A 77 -20.27 -2.75 5.97
N MET A 78 -20.79 -2.92 7.19
CA MET A 78 -20.18 -2.37 8.40
C MET A 78 -18.84 -3.01 8.72
N ASP A 79 -18.67 -4.32 8.50
CA ASP A 79 -17.37 -5.00 8.59
C ASP A 79 -16.36 -4.38 7.62
N GLY A 80 -16.76 -4.12 6.38
CA GLY A 80 -15.88 -3.47 5.41
C GLY A 80 -15.49 -2.05 5.81
N ILE A 81 -16.43 -1.28 6.39
CA ILE A 81 -16.13 0.04 6.97
C ILE A 81 -15.15 -0.09 8.15
N ASN A 82 -15.32 -1.10 9.01
CA ASN A 82 -14.41 -1.34 10.12
C ASN A 82 -13.00 -1.68 9.65
N ASP A 83 -12.88 -2.53 8.63
CA ASP A 83 -11.59 -2.89 8.04
C ASP A 83 -10.90 -1.68 7.40
N TYR A 84 -11.66 -0.77 6.77
CA TYR A 84 -11.14 0.51 6.28
C TYR A 84 -10.62 1.40 7.43
N LEU A 85 -11.31 1.41 8.57
CA LEU A 85 -10.97 2.21 9.75
C LEU A 85 -9.98 1.50 10.70
N ASP A 86 -9.17 0.57 10.19
CA ASP A 86 -8.17 -0.22 10.92
C ASP A 86 -8.74 -0.97 12.16
N GLY A 87 -10.01 -1.33 12.12
CA GLY A 87 -10.69 -2.07 13.19
C GLY A 87 -11.07 -1.24 14.43
N ARG A 88 -10.96 0.10 14.38
CA ARG A 88 -11.22 1.00 15.52
C ARG A 88 -12.64 0.84 16.10
N PHE A 89 -13.61 0.46 15.27
CA PHE A 89 -15.02 0.37 15.65
C PHE A 89 -15.52 -1.08 15.81
N ARG A 90 -14.61 -2.06 15.97
CA ARG A 90 -14.97 -3.48 16.03
C ARG A 90 -15.99 -3.77 17.14
N GLU A 91 -15.78 -3.24 18.34
CA GLU A 91 -16.67 -3.51 19.47
C GLU A 91 -18.05 -2.87 19.26
N GLU A 92 -18.10 -1.66 18.71
CA GLU A 92 -19.34 -0.94 18.43
C GLU A 92 -20.17 -1.63 17.34
N ILE A 93 -19.50 -2.08 16.28
CA ILE A 93 -20.11 -2.77 15.13
C ILE A 93 -20.62 -4.16 15.53
N ASP A 94 -19.89 -4.88 16.40
CA ASP A 94 -20.31 -6.18 16.94
C ASP A 94 -21.52 -6.06 17.89
N ILE A 95 -21.70 -4.90 18.54
CA ILE A 95 -22.82 -4.63 19.47
C ILE A 95 -24.07 -4.10 18.74
N LEU A 96 -23.97 -3.65 17.48
CA LEU A 96 -25.12 -3.18 16.72
C LEU A 96 -26.17 -4.28 16.52
N ASP A 97 -27.42 -3.96 16.84
CA ASP A 97 -28.53 -4.89 16.60
C ASP A 97 -29.08 -4.72 15.17
N TYR A 98 -28.48 -5.46 14.24
CA TYR A 98 -28.85 -5.45 12.81
C TYR A 98 -30.29 -5.92 12.55
N ASP A 99 -30.86 -6.76 13.40
CA ASP A 99 -32.25 -7.22 13.28
C ASP A 99 -33.23 -6.09 13.63
N LEU A 100 -32.92 -5.30 14.65
CA LEU A 100 -33.68 -4.10 15.00
C LEU A 100 -33.57 -3.02 13.92
N ILE A 101 -32.37 -2.80 13.37
CA ILE A 101 -32.16 -1.85 12.27
C ILE A 101 -32.95 -2.31 11.03
N ALA A 102 -32.87 -3.59 10.65
CA ALA A 102 -33.64 -4.13 9.54
C ALA A 102 -35.15 -3.96 9.75
N THR A 103 -35.64 -4.18 10.98
CA THR A 103 -37.05 -3.93 11.33
C THR A 103 -37.44 -2.46 11.13
N ALA A 104 -36.54 -1.51 11.44
CA ALA A 104 -36.75 -0.09 11.21
C ALA A 104 -36.80 0.24 9.71
N VAL A 105 -35.93 -0.38 8.91
CA VAL A 105 -35.89 -0.23 7.46
C VAL A 105 -37.18 -0.75 6.82
N GLU A 106 -37.58 -1.98 7.14
CA GLU A 106 -38.81 -2.60 6.60
C GLU A 106 -40.08 -1.83 6.97
N LYS A 107 -40.12 -1.22 8.15
CA LYS A 107 -41.27 -0.42 8.63
C LYS A 107 -41.16 1.06 8.29
N ASN A 108 -40.13 1.47 7.54
CA ASN A 108 -39.86 2.85 7.17
C ASN A 108 -39.93 3.81 8.37
N GLY A 109 -39.21 3.47 9.44
CA GLY A 109 -39.10 4.29 10.66
C GLY A 109 -40.30 4.28 11.61
N LYS A 110 -41.38 3.55 11.32
CA LYS A 110 -42.55 3.43 12.21
C LYS A 110 -42.29 2.43 13.35
N VAL A 111 -41.26 2.72 14.14
CA VAL A 111 -40.77 1.87 15.24
C VAL A 111 -40.57 2.69 16.52
N GLN A 112 -40.23 2.01 17.61
CA GLN A 112 -39.97 2.66 18.90
C GLN A 112 -38.70 3.50 18.84
N THR A 113 -38.63 4.55 19.67
CA THR A 113 -37.49 5.48 19.71
C THR A 113 -36.16 4.79 20.00
N ASP A 114 -36.15 3.72 20.80
CA ASP A 114 -34.93 2.97 21.11
C ASP A 114 -34.36 2.25 19.87
N ILE A 115 -35.23 1.79 18.97
CA ILE A 115 -34.82 1.19 17.68
C ILE A 115 -34.26 2.26 16.76
N LEU A 116 -34.87 3.46 16.73
CA LEU A 116 -34.35 4.59 15.95
C LEU A 116 -32.97 5.03 16.44
N ALA A 117 -32.68 4.90 17.73
CA ALA A 117 -31.36 5.19 18.27
C ALA A 117 -30.28 4.19 17.79
N GLU A 118 -30.66 2.94 17.50
CA GLU A 118 -29.77 1.95 16.85
C GLU A 118 -29.43 2.38 15.42
N VAL A 119 -30.44 2.84 14.67
CA VAL A 119 -30.27 3.37 13.31
C VAL A 119 -29.33 4.58 13.31
N CYS A 120 -29.51 5.51 14.26
CA CYS A 120 -28.62 6.66 14.39
C CYS A 120 -27.17 6.26 14.68
N ARG A 121 -26.95 5.21 15.50
CA ARG A 121 -25.58 4.72 15.78
C ARG A 121 -24.89 4.23 14.52
N MET A 122 -25.59 3.42 13.72
CA MET A 122 -25.06 2.96 12.44
C MET A 122 -24.78 4.14 11.48
N CYS A 123 -25.71 5.11 11.38
CA CYS A 123 -25.48 6.32 10.57
C CYS A 123 -24.26 7.13 11.05
N GLY A 124 -24.03 7.21 12.36
CA GLY A 124 -22.86 7.89 12.91
C GLY A 124 -21.55 7.25 12.45
N ILE A 125 -21.47 5.92 12.45
CA ILE A 125 -20.27 5.20 11.98
C ILE A 125 -20.05 5.44 10.47
N VAL A 126 -21.12 5.39 9.68
CA VAL A 126 -21.05 5.70 8.23
C VAL A 126 -20.60 7.14 7.97
N ILE A 127 -21.05 8.09 8.79
CA ILE A 127 -20.63 9.50 8.69
C ILE A 127 -19.16 9.68 9.08
N VAL A 128 -18.71 9.05 10.17
CA VAL A 128 -17.29 9.06 10.57
C VAL A 128 -16.43 8.46 9.47
N PHE A 129 -16.82 7.32 8.91
CA PHE A 129 -16.19 6.73 7.74
C PHE A 129 -16.10 7.72 6.56
N ALA A 130 -17.20 8.41 6.24
CA ALA A 130 -17.20 9.37 5.15
C ALA A 130 -16.24 10.55 5.37
N VAL A 131 -16.13 11.03 6.62
CA VAL A 131 -15.20 12.11 6.99
C VAL A 131 -13.74 11.64 7.02
N GLU A 132 -13.48 10.35 7.24
CA GLU A 132 -12.15 9.73 7.16
C GLU A 132 -11.85 9.10 5.77
N SER A 133 -12.75 9.26 4.80
CA SER A 133 -12.61 8.69 3.46
C SER A 133 -11.59 9.43 2.58
N GLU A 134 -11.20 8.83 1.45
CA GLU A 134 -10.35 9.45 0.43
C GLU A 134 -10.91 10.79 -0.10
N TYR A 135 -12.24 10.94 -0.11
CA TYR A 135 -12.94 12.15 -0.55
C TYR A 135 -13.44 13.02 0.61
N ASN A 136 -12.76 12.97 1.76
CA ASN A 136 -13.14 13.74 2.94
C ASN A 136 -13.33 15.26 2.68
N GLU A 137 -12.52 15.89 1.83
CA GLU A 137 -12.66 17.31 1.50
C GLU A 137 -14.01 17.62 0.83
N ASP A 138 -14.45 16.75 -0.07
CA ASP A 138 -15.75 16.87 -0.76
C ASP A 138 -16.90 16.55 0.20
N VAL A 139 -16.74 15.55 1.08
CA VAL A 139 -17.71 15.20 2.12
C VAL A 139 -17.91 16.36 3.11
N ILE A 140 -16.82 16.95 3.60
CA ILE A 140 -16.86 18.11 4.50
C ILE A 140 -17.45 19.31 3.77
N SER A 141 -17.05 19.55 2.53
CA SER A 141 -17.62 20.64 1.71
C SER A 141 -19.13 20.48 1.55
N ASN A 142 -19.61 19.27 1.29
CA ASN A 142 -21.03 18.95 1.21
C ASN A 142 -21.77 19.19 2.53
N MET A 143 -21.18 18.80 3.67
CA MET A 143 -21.73 19.10 4.99
C MET A 143 -21.85 20.62 5.21
N MET A 144 -20.84 21.39 4.82
CA MET A 144 -20.83 22.85 4.98
C MET A 144 -21.83 23.59 4.07
N LEU A 145 -22.43 22.92 3.08
CA LEU A 145 -23.50 23.47 2.25
C LEU A 145 -24.90 23.31 2.87
N LEU A 146 -25.03 22.52 3.93
CA LEU A 146 -26.30 22.28 4.62
C LEU A 146 -26.65 23.45 5.56
N ASP A 147 -27.89 23.48 6.04
CA ASP A 147 -28.32 24.46 7.03
C ASP A 147 -27.54 24.31 8.35
N GLU A 148 -27.30 25.41 9.06
CA GLU A 148 -26.49 25.46 10.30
C GLU A 148 -26.99 24.47 11.37
N ASP A 149 -28.31 24.30 11.52
CA ASP A 149 -28.91 23.33 12.43
C ASP A 149 -28.57 21.87 12.06
N VAL A 150 -28.44 21.58 10.75
CA VAL A 150 -28.06 20.26 10.23
C VAL A 150 -26.56 20.03 10.43
N GLN A 151 -25.74 21.06 10.17
CA GLN A 151 -24.29 21.02 10.41
C GLN A 151 -23.97 20.70 11.87
N LEU A 152 -24.62 21.41 12.81
CA LEU A 152 -24.41 21.21 14.25
C LEU A 152 -24.81 19.80 14.70
N GLU A 153 -25.91 19.27 14.16
CA GLU A 153 -26.38 17.91 14.50
C GLU A 153 -25.42 16.85 13.94
N LEU A 154 -24.93 17.00 12.71
CA LEU A 154 -23.94 16.09 12.12
C LEU A 154 -22.60 16.16 12.83
N GLN A 155 -22.14 17.36 13.21
CA GLN A 155 -20.92 17.54 13.98
C GLN A 155 -21.04 16.89 15.37
N HIS A 156 -22.18 17.07 16.04
CA HIS A 156 -22.45 16.40 17.31
C HIS A 156 -22.46 14.87 17.14
N MET A 157 -23.01 14.34 16.04
CA MET A 157 -22.94 12.91 15.74
C MET A 157 -21.51 12.42 15.53
N ILE A 158 -20.69 13.15 14.77
CA ILE A 158 -19.27 12.83 14.56
C ILE A 158 -18.52 12.83 15.88
N GLN A 159 -18.72 13.82 16.74
CA GLN A 159 -18.08 13.88 18.06
C GLN A 159 -18.50 12.71 18.93
N MET A 160 -19.80 12.44 18.97
CA MET A 160 -20.35 11.34 19.75
C MET A 160 -19.80 10.00 19.26
N THR A 161 -19.82 9.74 17.96
CA THR A 161 -19.34 8.47 17.38
C THR A 161 -17.81 8.37 17.38
N GLY A 162 -17.09 9.47 17.19
CA GLY A 162 -15.62 9.52 17.15
C GLY A 162 -14.95 9.43 18.53
N GLU A 163 -15.60 9.91 19.60
CA GLU A 163 -15.12 9.77 21.00
C GLU A 163 -15.08 8.30 21.48
N PHE A 164 -15.79 7.37 20.83
CA PHE A 164 -15.75 5.95 21.23
C PHE A 164 -14.39 5.27 20.97
N GLY A 165 -13.51 5.86 20.16
CA GLY A 165 -12.15 5.35 19.93
C GLY A 165 -11.12 5.71 21.01
N GLU A 166 -11.45 6.62 21.93
CA GLU A 166 -10.59 7.01 23.06
C GLU A 166 -11.32 6.75 24.38
N SER A 167 -11.18 5.54 24.91
CA SER A 167 -11.74 5.16 26.20
C SER A 167 -11.03 5.87 27.36
N GLU A 168 -11.55 7.01 27.82
CA GLU A 168 -11.39 7.48 29.20
C GLU A 168 -12.65 7.18 30.02
N GLU A 169 -12.48 6.34 31.04
CA GLU A 169 -13.50 5.98 32.03
C GLU A 169 -13.99 7.23 32.78
N ILE A 170 -15.29 7.52 32.70
CA ILE A 170 -15.95 8.44 33.62
C ILE A 170 -17.12 7.70 34.28
N GLU A 171 -16.97 7.45 35.58
CA GLU A 171 -18.00 6.94 36.49
C GLU A 171 -19.14 7.96 36.61
N GLU A 172 -20.37 7.54 36.31
CA GLU A 172 -21.60 8.30 36.63
C GLU A 172 -22.19 7.81 37.96
N GLU A 173 -22.37 8.72 38.91
CA GLU A 173 -23.13 8.48 40.16
C GLU A 173 -24.63 8.79 39.95
N ASP A 174 -25.46 7.76 40.11
CA ASP A 174 -26.92 7.85 40.23
C ASP A 174 -27.34 8.45 41.59
N GLN A 175 -28.31 9.37 41.60
CA GLN A 175 -29.03 9.78 42.82
C GLN A 175 -30.51 9.39 42.78
N ILE A 176 -30.87 8.53 43.73
CA ILE A 176 -32.25 8.13 44.07
C ILE A 176 -32.73 8.93 45.29
N VAL A 177 -33.86 9.63 45.09
CA VAL A 177 -35.06 9.81 45.94
C VAL A 177 -34.92 9.87 47.48
N GLU A 178 -35.53 10.90 48.10
CA GLU A 178 -36.11 10.77 49.45
C GLU A 178 -37.55 11.29 49.54
N ASP A 179 -38.38 10.44 50.18
CA ASP A 179 -39.80 10.53 50.47
C ASP A 179 -40.15 11.54 51.58
N GLU A 180 -41.31 12.19 51.43
CA GLU A 180 -42.02 12.90 52.50
C GLU A 180 -42.79 11.92 53.41
N VAL A 181 -42.66 12.05 54.75
CA VAL A 181 -43.69 11.57 55.67
C VAL A 181 -43.93 12.57 56.82
N SER A 182 -45.17 13.08 56.83
CA SER A 182 -45.77 13.88 57.90
C SER A 182 -45.92 13.12 59.23
N LYS A 183 -45.99 13.86 60.34
CA LYS A 183 -47.01 13.63 61.41
C LYS A 183 -47.04 14.74 62.46
N LYS A 184 -48.24 15.28 62.67
CA LYS A 184 -48.74 15.96 63.89
C LYS A 184 -49.17 14.89 64.92
N PRO A 185 -49.21 15.15 66.26
CA PRO A 185 -50.42 15.74 66.85
C PRO A 185 -50.21 16.59 68.14
N ARG A 186 -51.37 17.03 68.67
CA ARG A 186 -51.76 18.04 69.67
C ARG A 186 -51.38 17.85 71.16
N ASP A 187 -51.40 19.00 71.85
CA ASP A 187 -51.88 19.36 73.22
C ASP A 187 -51.62 18.39 74.39
N ASP A 188 -50.89 18.83 75.43
CA ASP A 188 -51.50 19.57 76.56
C ASP A 188 -50.46 19.96 77.63
N THR A 189 -50.83 20.97 78.39
CA THR A 189 -50.00 21.92 79.13
C THR A 189 -49.55 21.41 80.51
N ILE A 190 -48.36 20.78 80.62
CA ILE A 190 -47.44 20.85 81.78
C ILE A 190 -46.04 20.49 81.22
N GLY A 191 -45.22 21.47 80.85
CA GLY A 191 -43.90 21.17 80.29
C GLY A 191 -43.12 22.33 79.66
N LEU A 192 -43.53 23.58 79.88
CA LEU A 192 -42.99 24.76 79.17
C LEU A 192 -41.48 24.98 79.36
N SER A 193 -40.83 24.39 80.37
CA SER A 193 -39.36 24.47 80.52
C SER A 193 -38.58 23.30 79.91
N LEU A 194 -39.17 22.10 79.80
CA LEU A 194 -38.48 20.94 79.23
C LEU A 194 -38.69 20.88 77.70
N ALA A 195 -39.90 21.17 77.23
CA ALA A 195 -40.19 21.28 75.81
C ALA A 195 -39.43 22.43 75.14
N HIS A 196 -39.20 23.54 75.87
CA HIS A 196 -38.38 24.65 75.38
C HIS A 196 -36.88 24.30 75.34
N ALA A 197 -36.39 23.48 76.26
CA ALA A 197 -35.01 22.98 76.25
C ALA A 197 -34.79 21.98 75.09
N GLU A 198 -35.73 21.05 74.86
CA GLU A 198 -35.70 20.12 73.73
C GLU A 198 -35.91 20.81 72.37
N GLU A 199 -36.66 21.92 72.34
CA GLU A 199 -36.79 22.77 71.15
C GLU A 199 -35.51 23.56 70.89
N MET A 200 -34.83 24.03 71.93
CA MET A 200 -33.52 24.68 71.83
C MET A 200 -32.44 23.69 71.37
N GLU A 201 -32.41 22.46 71.88
CA GLU A 201 -31.49 21.41 71.41
C GLU A 201 -31.74 21.02 69.95
N ARG A 202 -33.01 20.83 69.54
CA ARG A 202 -33.34 20.59 68.13
C ARG A 202 -32.95 21.76 67.24
N LYS A 203 -33.06 23.00 67.75
CA LYS A 203 -32.63 24.19 67.02
C LYS A 203 -31.11 24.28 66.91
N ILE A 204 -30.38 23.87 67.95
CA ILE A 204 -28.92 23.74 67.93
C ILE A 204 -28.50 22.68 66.92
N GLU A 205 -29.07 21.48 66.95
CA GLU A 205 -28.76 20.42 65.96
C GLU A 205 -29.09 20.85 64.53
N SER A 206 -30.22 21.54 64.32
CA SER A 206 -30.58 22.09 63.01
C SER A 206 -29.57 23.15 62.53
N LEU A 207 -29.11 24.02 63.43
CA LEU A 207 -28.12 25.04 63.11
C LEU A 207 -26.73 24.43 62.86
N GLU A 208 -26.35 23.39 63.59
CA GLU A 208 -25.10 22.65 63.35
C GLU A 208 -25.13 21.89 62.02
N LYS A 209 -26.27 21.29 61.66
CA LYS A 209 -26.47 20.64 60.35
C LYS A 209 -26.40 21.66 59.22
N GLN A 210 -27.02 22.84 59.40
CA GLN A 210 -26.90 23.95 58.45
C GLN A 210 -25.45 24.43 58.33
N LEU A 211 -24.74 24.63 59.44
CA LEU A 211 -23.34 25.07 59.44
C LEU A 211 -22.43 24.08 58.70
N ARG A 212 -22.63 22.76 58.90
CA ARG A 212 -21.87 21.72 58.17
C ARG A 212 -22.21 21.70 56.68
N SER A 213 -23.48 21.88 56.32
CA SER A 213 -23.88 21.95 54.91
C SER A 213 -23.34 23.19 54.21
N GLU A 214 -23.27 24.33 54.93
CA GLU A 214 -22.73 25.58 54.40
C GLU A 214 -21.20 25.54 54.31
N GLN A 215 -20.51 24.90 55.26
CA GLN A 215 -19.08 24.63 55.17
C GLN A 215 -18.74 23.74 53.96
N LYS A 216 -19.52 22.67 53.73
CA LYS A 216 -19.37 21.85 52.52
C LYS A 216 -19.65 22.64 51.25
N ALA A 217 -20.70 23.46 51.21
CA ALA A 217 -21.01 24.31 50.07
C ALA A 217 -19.90 25.34 49.80
N ARG A 218 -19.29 25.90 50.84
CA ARG A 218 -18.13 26.80 50.70
C ARG A 218 -16.88 26.08 50.21
N GLN A 219 -16.65 24.84 50.64
CA GLN A 219 -15.53 24.02 50.19
C GLN A 219 -15.68 23.66 48.70
N ILE A 220 -16.89 23.26 48.28
CA ILE A 220 -17.24 23.02 46.88
C ILE A 220 -17.11 24.31 46.06
N ALA A 221 -17.59 25.45 46.59
CA ALA A 221 -17.44 26.75 45.93
C ALA A 221 -15.97 27.14 45.77
N GLU A 222 -15.12 26.92 46.79
CA GLU A 222 -13.69 27.23 46.73
C GLU A 222 -12.94 26.32 45.74
N GLU A 223 -13.27 25.03 45.70
CA GLU A 223 -12.73 24.09 44.71
C GLU A 223 -13.20 24.41 43.28
N SER A 224 -14.46 24.81 43.11
CA SER A 224 -14.99 25.27 41.83
C SER A 224 -14.34 26.57 41.36
N LEU A 225 -14.00 27.49 42.28
CA LEU A 225 -13.28 28.73 41.99
C LEU A 225 -11.83 28.44 41.59
N LYS A 226 -11.16 27.48 42.25
CA LYS A 226 -9.82 27.03 41.85
C LYS A 226 -9.82 26.39 40.46
N LYS A 227 -10.79 25.51 40.16
CA LYS A 227 -11.00 24.92 38.81
C LYS A 227 -11.34 25.99 37.75
N ALA A 228 -12.15 27.00 38.10
CA ALA A 228 -12.46 28.11 37.21
C ALA A 228 -11.26 29.04 36.95
N SER A 229 -10.34 29.19 37.90
CA SER A 229 -9.12 30.01 37.73
C SER A 229 -8.01 29.35 36.89
N ALA A 230 -8.06 28.02 36.71
CA ALA A 230 -7.13 27.26 35.87
C ALA A 230 -7.55 27.23 34.38
N LYS A 231 -8.84 27.40 34.10
CA LYS A 231 -9.43 27.40 32.75
C LYS A 231 -8.92 28.50 31.78
N PRO A 232 -8.60 29.74 32.20
CA PRO A 232 -8.16 30.79 31.28
C PRO A 232 -6.74 30.57 30.72
N LYS A 233 -5.84 29.89 31.45
CA LYS A 233 -4.47 29.65 30.99
C LYS A 233 -4.39 28.55 29.93
N SER A 234 -5.18 27.48 30.09
CA SER A 234 -5.26 26.39 29.11
C SER A 234 -5.82 26.85 27.78
N ALA A 235 -6.88 27.67 27.79
CA ALA A 235 -7.49 28.19 26.56
C ALA A 235 -6.55 29.15 25.80
N ILE A 236 -5.73 29.94 26.51
CA ILE A 236 -4.76 30.83 25.86
C ILE A 236 -3.61 30.03 25.22
N GLU A 237 -3.09 29.01 25.91
CA GLU A 237 -2.06 28.12 25.34
C GLU A 237 -2.58 27.34 24.14
N GLU A 238 -3.85 26.93 24.15
CA GLU A 238 -4.50 26.27 23.02
C GLU A 238 -4.71 27.23 21.84
N THR A 239 -5.12 28.47 22.08
CA THR A 239 -5.20 29.49 21.01
C THR A 239 -3.84 29.82 20.41
N GLU A 240 -2.78 29.87 21.21
CA GLU A 240 -1.42 30.13 20.74
C GLU A 240 -0.87 28.95 19.91
N LYS A 241 -1.23 27.71 20.26
CA LYS A 241 -0.92 26.53 19.44
C LYS A 241 -1.66 26.57 18.10
N LEU A 242 -2.96 26.89 18.11
CA LEU A 242 -3.76 27.01 16.88
C LEU A 242 -3.26 28.15 15.98
N GLU A 243 -2.88 29.30 16.54
CA GLU A 243 -2.29 30.40 15.76
C GLU A 243 -0.96 29.99 15.09
N ASN A 244 -0.09 29.26 15.82
CA ASN A 244 1.15 28.74 15.26
C ASN A 244 0.92 27.69 14.17
N GLU A 245 -0.08 26.83 14.33
CA GLU A 245 -0.46 25.82 13.34
C GLU A 245 -1.04 26.46 12.06
N VAL A 246 -1.93 27.44 12.20
CA VAL A 246 -2.44 28.23 11.07
C VAL A 246 -1.30 28.94 10.34
N TRP A 247 -0.31 29.48 11.06
CA TRP A 247 0.86 30.11 10.45
C TRP A 247 1.74 29.10 9.69
N ASN A 248 1.96 27.91 10.25
CA ASN A 248 2.69 26.82 9.58
C ASN A 248 1.96 26.36 8.32
N LEU A 249 0.65 26.13 8.39
CA LEU A 249 -0.19 25.74 7.25
C LEU A 249 -0.21 26.81 6.16
N GLN A 250 -0.21 28.10 6.52
CA GLN A 250 -0.10 29.19 5.54
C GLN A 250 1.26 29.21 4.82
N ASN A 251 2.35 28.95 5.54
CA ASN A 251 3.68 28.85 4.93
C ASN A 251 3.80 27.61 4.04
N GLU A 252 3.25 26.48 4.45
CA GLU A 252 3.22 25.25 3.65
C GLU A 252 2.42 25.47 2.36
N LYS A 253 1.23 26.08 2.46
CA LYS A 253 0.42 26.46 1.29
C LYS A 253 1.18 27.37 0.33
N ALA A 254 1.91 28.37 0.85
CA ALA A 254 2.73 29.26 0.02
C ALA A 254 3.88 28.51 -0.68
N THR A 255 4.46 27.53 0.01
CA THR A 255 5.54 26.67 -0.51
C THR A 255 5.01 25.76 -1.61
N LEU A 256 3.90 25.05 -1.38
CA LEU A 256 3.23 24.19 -2.37
C LEU A 256 2.78 24.98 -3.60
N GLN A 257 2.28 26.22 -3.44
CA GLN A 257 1.94 27.09 -4.57
C GLN A 257 3.16 27.48 -5.42
N LYS A 258 4.32 27.64 -4.79
CA LYS A 258 5.56 27.95 -5.49
C LYS A 258 6.08 26.71 -6.24
N GLU A 259 6.11 25.55 -5.59
CA GLU A 259 6.49 24.28 -6.19
C GLU A 259 5.60 23.90 -7.37
N LYS A 260 4.28 24.08 -7.23
CA LYS A 260 3.33 23.88 -8.35
C LYS A 260 3.69 24.73 -9.56
N LYS A 261 3.99 26.02 -9.38
CA LYS A 261 4.38 26.91 -10.49
C LYS A 261 5.72 26.51 -11.12
N GLU A 262 6.67 26.05 -10.31
CA GLU A 262 7.96 25.55 -10.80
C GLU A 262 7.77 24.28 -11.62
N LEU A 263 6.94 23.33 -11.16
CA LEU A 263 6.59 22.11 -11.89
C LEU A 263 5.86 22.40 -13.20
N GLU A 264 4.87 23.31 -13.18
CA GLU A 264 4.16 23.74 -14.41
C GLU A 264 5.13 24.37 -15.43
N THR A 265 6.11 25.15 -14.96
CA THR A 265 7.13 25.75 -15.83
C THR A 265 8.08 24.70 -16.39
N LYS A 266 8.47 23.71 -15.58
CA LYS A 266 9.34 22.60 -15.99
C LYS A 266 8.65 21.71 -17.02
N LEU A 267 7.40 21.31 -16.77
CA LEU A 267 6.57 20.53 -17.71
C LEU A 267 6.41 21.26 -19.06
N LYS A 268 6.19 22.57 -19.03
CA LYS A 268 6.10 23.38 -20.25
C LYS A 268 7.43 23.43 -21.03
N GLY A 269 8.56 23.41 -20.32
CA GLY A 269 9.89 23.30 -20.92
C GLY A 269 10.11 21.94 -21.57
N GLU A 270 9.86 20.86 -20.83
CA GLU A 270 9.99 19.49 -21.33
C GLU A 270 9.09 19.21 -22.54
N LEU A 271 7.84 19.71 -22.53
CA LEU A 271 6.95 19.65 -23.69
C LEU A 271 7.55 20.34 -24.93
N LYS A 272 8.18 21.50 -24.74
CA LYS A 272 8.79 22.26 -25.84
C LYS A 272 10.04 21.55 -26.38
N ASP A 273 10.84 20.95 -25.51
CA ASP A 273 12.02 20.17 -25.92
C ASP A 273 11.60 18.89 -26.67
N LEU A 274 10.56 18.19 -26.19
CA LEU A 274 9.96 17.05 -26.88
C LEU A 274 9.37 17.42 -28.24
N GLU A 275 8.67 18.55 -28.35
CA GLU A 275 8.17 19.06 -29.64
C GLU A 275 9.32 19.35 -30.62
N ALA A 276 10.43 19.91 -30.13
CA ALA A 276 11.61 20.16 -30.95
C ALA A 276 12.29 18.85 -31.41
N GLU A 277 12.37 17.84 -30.54
CA GLU A 277 12.91 16.52 -30.88
C GLU A 277 12.04 15.81 -31.91
N LEU A 278 10.71 15.90 -31.76
CA LEU A 278 9.75 15.34 -32.71
C LEU A 278 9.89 15.99 -34.10
N GLU A 279 10.12 17.30 -34.15
CA GLU A 279 10.34 18.00 -35.41
C GLU A 279 11.70 17.63 -36.07
N LEU A 280 12.72 17.36 -35.26
CA LEU A 280 13.98 16.78 -35.73
C LEU A 280 13.79 15.37 -36.32
N TYR A 281 13.04 14.49 -35.65
CA TYR A 281 12.75 13.15 -36.17
C TYR A 281 11.95 13.21 -37.48
N LYS A 282 10.98 14.12 -37.61
CA LYS A 282 10.29 14.35 -38.89
C LYS A 282 11.24 14.80 -39.99
N ALA A 283 12.16 15.72 -39.68
CA ALA A 283 13.15 16.18 -40.65
C ALA A 283 14.08 15.03 -41.08
N GLU A 284 14.49 14.16 -40.16
CA GLU A 284 15.32 13.00 -40.46
C GLU A 284 14.57 11.94 -41.26
N ALA A 285 13.31 11.65 -40.93
CA ALA A 285 12.44 10.77 -41.71
C ALA A 285 12.31 11.25 -43.17
N SER A 286 12.17 12.55 -43.39
CA SER A 286 12.15 13.13 -44.76
C SER A 286 13.47 12.93 -45.52
N LYS A 287 14.62 12.92 -44.83
CA LYS A 287 15.91 12.60 -45.48
C LYS A 287 15.97 11.12 -45.86
N VAL A 288 15.46 10.22 -45.01
CA VAL A 288 15.38 8.79 -45.30
C VAL A 288 14.55 8.54 -46.56
N ASP A 289 13.35 9.16 -46.67
CA ASP A 289 12.52 9.07 -47.86
C ASP A 289 13.27 9.51 -49.14
N ASN A 290 14.04 10.59 -49.06
CA ASN A 290 14.86 11.06 -50.17
C ASN A 290 15.97 10.06 -50.55
N LEU A 291 16.64 9.45 -49.56
CA LEU A 291 17.66 8.44 -49.79
C LEU A 291 17.06 7.17 -50.39
N GLU A 292 15.90 6.72 -49.92
CA GLU A 292 15.17 5.58 -50.50
C GLU A 292 14.81 5.82 -51.97
N GLN A 293 14.34 7.02 -52.31
CA GLN A 293 14.07 7.40 -53.70
C GLN A 293 15.35 7.39 -54.55
N GLN A 294 16.48 7.82 -54.01
CA GLN A 294 17.77 7.73 -54.72
C GLN A 294 18.18 6.27 -54.93
N ILE A 295 18.10 5.43 -53.89
CA ILE A 295 18.40 4.00 -53.98
C ILE A 295 17.54 3.35 -55.07
N LYS A 296 16.26 3.68 -55.16
CA LYS A 296 15.37 3.19 -56.23
C LYS A 296 15.88 3.56 -57.62
N LYS A 297 16.27 4.83 -57.82
CA LYS A 297 16.87 5.28 -59.10
C LYS A 297 18.18 4.58 -59.44
N TRP A 298 19.02 4.32 -58.44
CA TRP A 298 20.28 3.59 -58.65
C TRP A 298 20.02 2.12 -59.00
N LYS A 299 19.04 1.46 -58.37
CA LYS A 299 18.61 0.11 -58.76
C LYS A 299 18.14 0.05 -60.20
N GLU A 300 17.27 0.97 -60.63
CA GLU A 300 16.80 1.06 -62.03
C GLU A 300 17.97 1.25 -63.02
N LYS A 301 18.98 2.06 -62.67
CA LYS A 301 20.19 2.22 -63.50
C LYS A 301 21.03 0.94 -63.56
N VAL A 302 21.20 0.24 -62.44
CA VAL A 302 21.94 -1.03 -62.39
C VAL A 302 21.26 -2.08 -63.25
N ASP A 303 19.93 -2.18 -63.17
CA ASP A 303 19.15 -3.09 -64.02
C ASP A 303 19.33 -2.76 -65.51
N GLY A 304 19.30 -1.48 -65.87
CA GLY A 304 19.57 -1.03 -67.24
C GLY A 304 20.98 -1.38 -67.73
N LEU A 305 22.00 -1.24 -66.88
CA LEU A 305 23.38 -1.65 -67.20
C LEU A 305 23.52 -3.17 -67.36
N LEU A 306 22.82 -3.95 -66.55
CA LEU A 306 22.78 -5.41 -66.67
C LEU A 306 22.15 -5.84 -68.00
N ASP A 307 21.10 -5.16 -68.46
CA ASP A 307 20.51 -5.42 -69.77
C ASP A 307 21.44 -5.05 -70.92
N VAL A 308 22.16 -3.92 -70.83
CA VAL A 308 23.20 -3.57 -71.82
C VAL A 308 24.32 -4.60 -71.81
N LYS A 309 24.75 -5.08 -70.64
CA LYS A 309 25.76 -6.15 -70.54
C LYS A 309 25.29 -7.42 -71.25
N ARG A 310 24.04 -7.85 -71.05
CA ARG A 310 23.45 -8.99 -71.76
C ARG A 310 23.40 -8.77 -73.27
N GLN A 311 23.10 -7.55 -73.73
CA GLN A 311 23.13 -7.21 -75.15
C GLN A 311 24.55 -7.30 -75.72
N ASN A 312 25.55 -6.78 -75.00
CA ASN A 312 26.96 -6.88 -75.38
C ASN A 312 27.43 -8.33 -75.43
N GLU A 313 27.06 -9.18 -74.46
CA GLU A 313 27.39 -10.61 -74.50
C GLU A 313 26.80 -11.32 -75.74
N LYS A 314 25.59 -10.94 -76.17
CA LYS A 314 25.00 -11.44 -77.43
C LYS A 314 25.78 -10.97 -78.66
N LEU A 315 26.16 -9.69 -78.70
CA LEU A 315 26.95 -9.12 -79.80
C LEU A 315 28.37 -9.72 -79.86
N ILE A 316 29.00 -9.98 -78.71
CA ILE A 316 30.30 -10.67 -78.63
C ILE A 316 30.18 -12.07 -79.23
N LYS A 317 29.14 -12.84 -78.86
CA LYS A 317 28.91 -14.17 -79.46
C LYS A 317 28.70 -14.11 -80.97
N GLN A 318 27.95 -13.12 -81.46
CA GLN A 318 27.78 -12.92 -82.90
C GLN A 318 29.10 -12.55 -83.60
N LEU A 319 29.95 -11.75 -82.95
CA LEU A 319 31.27 -11.39 -83.44
C LEU A 319 32.18 -12.61 -83.51
N GLU A 320 32.24 -13.43 -82.46
CA GLU A 320 32.99 -14.68 -82.40
C GLU A 320 32.53 -15.65 -83.52
N GLU A 321 31.22 -15.78 -83.73
CA GLU A 321 30.64 -16.59 -84.83
C GLU A 321 31.01 -16.03 -86.23
N THR A 322 31.14 -14.71 -86.39
CA THR A 322 31.64 -14.11 -87.64
C THR A 322 33.16 -14.21 -87.81
N GLU A 323 33.95 -14.14 -86.73
CA GLU A 323 35.41 -14.33 -86.76
C GLU A 323 35.78 -15.78 -87.09
N GLU A 324 34.98 -16.78 -86.66
CA GLU A 324 35.13 -18.18 -87.11
C GLU A 324 34.84 -18.37 -88.62
N SER A 325 34.34 -17.35 -89.33
CA SER A 325 34.02 -17.40 -90.77
C SER A 325 34.99 -16.65 -91.69
N GLY A 326 36.05 -16.00 -91.19
CA GLY A 326 36.91 -15.15 -92.04
C GLY A 326 38.31 -14.92 -91.50
N THR A 327 39.30 -15.26 -92.33
CA THR A 327 40.75 -15.09 -92.15
C THR A 327 41.18 -13.63 -91.94
N VAL A 328 42.27 -13.39 -91.18
CA VAL A 328 43.53 -12.70 -91.60
C VAL A 328 44.38 -12.11 -90.43
N THR A 329 45.59 -12.69 -90.27
CA THR A 329 46.93 -12.13 -89.98
C THR A 329 47.48 -11.78 -88.58
N GLU A 330 48.78 -12.11 -88.44
CA GLU A 330 49.59 -12.35 -87.24
C GLU A 330 50.42 -11.15 -86.71
N ASP A 331 50.29 -9.92 -87.19
CA ASP A 331 51.25 -8.84 -86.82
C ASP A 331 50.87 -8.01 -85.56
N GLY A 332 49.83 -8.41 -84.83
CA GLY A 332 49.31 -7.72 -83.63
C GLY A 332 49.74 -8.32 -82.27
N SER A 333 50.43 -9.47 -82.27
CA SER A 333 50.68 -10.31 -81.09
C SER A 333 51.53 -9.64 -79.99
N LYS A 334 52.50 -8.78 -80.36
CA LYS A 334 53.37 -8.11 -79.37
C LYS A 334 52.74 -6.87 -78.71
N LYS A 335 51.94 -6.09 -79.45
CA LYS A 335 51.18 -4.95 -78.89
C LYS A 335 50.00 -5.44 -78.04
N SER A 336 49.30 -6.48 -78.47
CA SER A 336 48.20 -7.08 -77.70
C SER A 336 48.68 -7.70 -76.38
N SER A 337 49.82 -8.40 -76.38
CA SER A 337 50.40 -8.95 -75.14
C SER A 337 50.83 -7.86 -74.14
N GLN A 338 51.31 -6.71 -74.61
CA GLN A 338 51.67 -5.58 -73.76
C GLN A 338 50.44 -4.84 -73.19
N ILE A 339 49.37 -4.72 -73.99
CA ILE A 339 48.06 -4.19 -73.54
C ILE A 339 47.40 -5.15 -72.54
N LEU A 340 47.48 -6.47 -72.78
CA LEU A 340 46.99 -7.49 -71.85
C LEU A 340 47.74 -7.46 -70.53
N LYS A 341 49.06 -7.26 -70.53
CA LYS A 341 49.84 -7.06 -69.29
C LYS A 341 49.41 -5.82 -68.52
N GLY A 342 49.13 -4.71 -69.22
CA GLY A 342 48.56 -3.51 -68.59
C GLY A 342 47.22 -3.80 -67.94
N LYS A 343 46.30 -4.43 -68.69
CA LYS A 343 44.98 -4.82 -68.16
C LYS A 343 45.05 -5.81 -67.01
N ILE A 344 46.00 -6.74 -67.02
CA ILE A 344 46.24 -7.67 -65.91
C ILE A 344 46.74 -6.89 -64.69
N SER A 345 47.65 -5.94 -64.86
CA SER A 345 48.11 -5.07 -63.76
C SER A 345 46.97 -4.23 -63.19
N ASP A 346 46.14 -3.63 -64.04
CA ASP A 346 44.99 -2.83 -63.62
C ASP A 346 43.96 -3.71 -62.86
N LEU A 347 43.73 -4.94 -63.33
CA LEU A 347 42.85 -5.92 -62.66
C LEU A 347 43.44 -6.45 -61.35
N GLU A 348 44.76 -6.64 -61.26
CA GLU A 348 45.44 -7.03 -60.02
C GLU A 348 45.37 -5.92 -58.97
N ASP A 349 45.46 -4.65 -59.39
CA ASP A 349 45.31 -3.49 -58.52
C ASP A 349 43.84 -3.29 -58.09
N GLU A 350 42.88 -3.50 -58.98
CA GLU A 350 41.46 -3.56 -58.62
C GLU A 350 41.15 -4.72 -57.65
N LEU A 351 41.75 -5.90 -57.86
CA LEU A 351 41.62 -7.04 -56.96
C LEU A 351 42.16 -6.71 -55.56
N ARG A 352 43.35 -6.10 -55.50
CA ARG A 352 43.96 -5.67 -54.23
C ARG A 352 43.10 -4.63 -53.52
N LYS A 353 42.49 -3.71 -54.28
CA LYS A 353 41.58 -2.71 -53.74
C LYS A 353 40.30 -3.36 -53.18
N CYS A 354 39.71 -4.29 -53.93
CA CYS A 354 38.54 -5.04 -53.47
C CYS A 354 38.84 -5.93 -52.26
N GLU A 355 40.04 -6.51 -52.15
CA GLU A 355 40.46 -7.27 -50.96
C GLU A 355 40.57 -6.37 -49.72
N ASN A 356 41.17 -5.19 -49.86
CA ASN A 356 41.24 -4.23 -48.76
C ASN A 356 39.85 -3.73 -48.35
N GLU A 357 38.99 -3.38 -49.31
CA GLU A 357 37.60 -2.95 -49.04
C GLU A 357 36.81 -4.09 -48.35
N ARG A 358 36.99 -5.35 -48.78
CA ARG A 358 36.39 -6.52 -48.13
C ARG A 358 36.85 -6.66 -46.68
N ASP A 359 38.14 -6.48 -46.41
CA ASP A 359 38.69 -6.60 -45.06
C ASP A 359 38.18 -5.47 -44.14
N GLU A 360 38.04 -4.24 -44.66
CA GLU A 360 37.39 -3.12 -43.97
C GLU A 360 35.92 -3.42 -43.63
N TYR A 361 35.14 -3.91 -44.61
CA TYR A 361 33.75 -4.31 -44.36
C TYR A 361 33.64 -5.45 -43.35
N GLN A 362 34.57 -6.41 -43.36
CA GLN A 362 34.59 -7.51 -42.41
C GLN A 362 34.88 -7.00 -40.98
N GLU A 363 35.75 -6.01 -40.83
CA GLU A 363 36.02 -5.37 -39.55
C GLU A 363 34.81 -4.57 -39.05
N GLU A 364 34.11 -3.87 -39.94
CA GLU A 364 32.86 -3.16 -39.64
C GLU A 364 31.76 -4.13 -39.18
N VAL A 365 31.57 -5.26 -39.87
CA VAL A 365 30.63 -6.32 -39.49
C VAL A 365 30.95 -6.89 -38.11
N ASN A 366 32.24 -7.08 -37.80
CA ASN A 366 32.67 -7.56 -36.47
C ASN A 366 32.40 -6.53 -35.36
N LYS A 367 32.54 -5.23 -35.64
CA LYS A 367 32.15 -4.16 -34.71
C LYS A 367 30.65 -4.14 -34.49
N MET A 368 29.86 -4.24 -35.55
CA MET A 368 28.40 -4.30 -35.48
C MET A 368 27.90 -5.51 -34.67
N LYS A 369 28.50 -6.70 -34.85
CA LYS A 369 28.17 -7.88 -34.03
C LYS A 369 28.44 -7.67 -32.54
N LYS A 370 29.60 -7.08 -32.18
CA LYS A 370 29.89 -6.75 -30.77
C LYS A 370 28.88 -5.76 -30.19
N GLN A 371 28.40 -4.85 -31.02
CA GLN A 371 27.38 -3.87 -30.63
C GLN A 371 26.01 -4.52 -30.47
N GLU A 372 25.64 -5.44 -31.38
CA GLU A 372 24.43 -6.27 -31.28
C GLU A 372 24.43 -7.10 -30.00
N ASP A 373 25.53 -7.77 -29.67
CA ASP A 373 25.67 -8.55 -28.43
C ASP A 373 25.56 -7.68 -27.17
N LYS A 374 26.08 -6.44 -27.23
CA LYS A 374 25.94 -5.47 -26.15
C LYS A 374 24.48 -5.06 -25.95
N TYR A 375 23.78 -4.71 -27.03
CA TYR A 375 22.37 -4.34 -26.97
C TYR A 375 21.47 -5.51 -26.56
N LYS A 376 21.75 -6.75 -26.98
CA LYS A 376 21.02 -7.93 -26.51
C LYS A 376 21.14 -8.12 -25.01
N LYS A 377 22.33 -7.94 -24.43
CA LYS A 377 22.53 -8.00 -22.97
C LYS A 377 21.79 -6.88 -22.24
N GLU A 378 21.77 -5.69 -22.83
CA GLU A 378 21.08 -4.53 -22.26
C GLU A 378 19.56 -4.69 -22.31
N ILE A 379 19.01 -5.20 -23.41
CA ILE A 379 17.59 -5.56 -23.55
C ILE A 379 17.21 -6.63 -22.52
N LEU A 380 18.02 -7.68 -22.34
CA LEU A 380 17.75 -8.72 -21.36
C LEU A 380 17.70 -8.13 -19.94
N SER A 381 18.71 -7.33 -19.57
CA SER A 381 18.73 -6.65 -18.28
C SER A 381 17.57 -5.69 -18.06
N LYS A 382 17.11 -5.00 -19.12
CA LYS A 382 15.94 -4.11 -19.06
C LYS A 382 14.63 -4.90 -18.95
N LYS A 383 14.52 -6.05 -19.62
CA LYS A 383 13.39 -6.99 -19.49
C LYS A 383 13.28 -7.49 -18.05
N ASP A 384 14.41 -7.85 -17.43
CA ASP A 384 14.45 -8.26 -16.02
C ASP A 384 14.02 -7.13 -15.07
N GLN A 385 14.50 -5.89 -15.31
CA GLN A 385 14.10 -4.71 -14.52
C GLN A 385 12.60 -4.42 -14.62
N ILE A 386 12.02 -4.54 -15.83
CA ILE A 386 10.59 -4.36 -16.06
C ILE A 386 9.80 -5.42 -15.30
N GLY A 387 10.21 -6.70 -15.35
CA GLY A 387 9.53 -7.77 -14.61
C GLY A 387 9.48 -7.52 -13.11
N VAL A 388 10.57 -7.03 -12.52
CA VAL A 388 10.61 -6.66 -11.09
C VAL A 388 9.66 -5.50 -10.78
N LEU A 389 9.63 -4.47 -11.63
CA LEU A 389 8.74 -3.32 -11.45
C LEU A 389 7.26 -3.71 -11.60
N VAL A 390 6.92 -4.56 -12.58
CA VAL A 390 5.56 -5.08 -12.76
C VAL A 390 5.12 -5.85 -11.52
N LYS A 391 5.98 -6.72 -10.98
CA LYS A 391 5.65 -7.48 -9.77
C LYS A 391 5.50 -6.60 -8.53
N ILE A 392 6.35 -5.58 -8.36
CA ILE A 392 6.20 -4.58 -7.28
C ILE A 392 4.87 -3.83 -7.43
N LEU A 393 4.48 -3.49 -8.66
CA LEU A 393 3.21 -2.81 -8.94
C LEU A 393 2.01 -3.70 -8.65
N GLU A 394 2.05 -4.97 -9.06
CA GLU A 394 1.02 -5.98 -8.72
C GLU A 394 0.92 -6.22 -7.21
N GLU A 395 2.05 -6.35 -6.51
CA GLU A 395 2.10 -6.48 -5.04
C GLU A 395 1.60 -5.22 -4.31
N SER A 396 1.67 -4.05 -4.95
CA SER A 396 1.09 -2.79 -4.45
C SER A 396 -0.38 -2.59 -4.86
N GLY A 397 -1.04 -3.59 -5.44
CA GLY A 397 -2.47 -3.54 -5.81
C GLY A 397 -2.79 -2.74 -7.08
N ALA A 398 -1.77 -2.29 -7.82
CA ALA A 398 -1.95 -1.58 -9.08
C ALA A 398 -2.11 -2.59 -10.23
N SER A 399 -3.35 -2.88 -10.63
CA SER A 399 -3.63 -3.75 -11.78
C SER A 399 -3.14 -3.09 -13.09
N LEU A 400 -2.14 -3.71 -13.73
CA LEU A 400 -1.66 -3.34 -15.06
C LEU A 400 -2.42 -4.07 -16.20
N LEU A 401 -3.45 -4.86 -15.86
CA LEU A 401 -4.28 -5.58 -16.82
C LEU A 401 -4.98 -4.58 -17.76
N GLY A 402 -4.40 -4.37 -18.94
CA GLY A 402 -4.97 -3.55 -20.01
C GLY A 402 -4.08 -2.45 -20.60
N LYS A 403 -2.81 -2.27 -20.15
CA LYS A 403 -1.92 -1.21 -20.69
C LYS A 403 -0.54 -1.65 -21.19
N VAL A 404 -0.20 -2.93 -21.11
CA VAL A 404 1.06 -3.48 -21.63
C VAL A 404 0.72 -4.63 -22.56
N ASP A 405 1.31 -4.63 -23.77
CA ASP A 405 1.10 -5.67 -24.79
C ASP A 405 1.17 -7.08 -24.18
N ASP A 406 0.10 -7.86 -24.34
CA ASP A 406 -0.04 -9.22 -23.83
C ASP A 406 1.08 -10.17 -24.34
N GLU A 407 1.77 -9.83 -25.43
CA GLU A 407 2.94 -10.57 -25.91
C GLU A 407 4.16 -10.44 -24.99
N LEU A 408 4.36 -9.30 -24.31
CA LEU A 408 5.49 -9.09 -23.42
C LEU A 408 5.30 -9.84 -22.08
N ILE A 409 4.05 -9.92 -21.61
CA ILE A 409 3.67 -10.63 -20.38
C ILE A 409 3.76 -12.14 -20.59
N ASN A 410 3.32 -12.64 -21.74
CA ASN A 410 3.38 -14.07 -22.06
C ASN A 410 4.81 -14.57 -22.30
N GLU A 411 5.71 -13.76 -22.89
CA GLU A 411 7.13 -14.15 -22.98
C GLU A 411 7.91 -14.07 -21.66
N VAL A 412 7.42 -13.32 -20.67
CA VAL A 412 8.03 -13.25 -19.32
C VAL A 412 7.59 -14.44 -18.46
N ASN A 413 6.41 -15.00 -18.71
CA ASN A 413 5.88 -16.14 -17.96
C ASN A 413 6.42 -17.51 -18.42
N ASP A 414 7.00 -17.62 -19.62
CA ASP A 414 7.41 -18.91 -20.21
C ASP A 414 8.89 -19.30 -19.96
N SER A 415 9.71 -18.44 -19.34
CA SER A 415 11.08 -18.79 -18.95
C SER A 415 11.23 -19.00 -17.45
N SER A 416 10.99 -20.24 -17.01
CA SER A 416 11.57 -20.87 -15.82
C SER A 416 11.92 -19.96 -14.61
N ASN A 417 11.00 -19.86 -13.64
CA ASN A 417 11.21 -19.98 -12.17
C ASN A 417 12.44 -19.41 -11.46
N ASP A 418 13.23 -18.50 -12.04
CA ASP A 418 14.46 -17.98 -11.44
C ASP A 418 14.33 -16.52 -10.95
N TYR A 419 13.09 -16.07 -10.72
CA TYR A 419 12.86 -14.77 -10.09
C TYR A 419 13.07 -14.87 -8.57
N PRO A 420 13.82 -13.93 -7.96
CA PRO A 420 14.04 -13.95 -6.53
C PRO A 420 12.74 -13.60 -5.79
N GLU A 421 12.27 -14.53 -4.94
CA GLU A 421 11.05 -14.35 -4.15
C GLU A 421 11.24 -13.30 -3.04
N PRO A 422 10.23 -12.47 -2.76
CA PRO A 422 10.25 -11.53 -1.64
C PRO A 422 10.64 -12.22 -0.32
N GLY A 423 11.50 -11.56 0.47
CA GLY A 423 12.01 -12.12 1.74
C GLY A 423 13.19 -13.09 1.58
N THR A 424 13.67 -13.37 0.36
CA THR A 424 14.89 -14.16 0.14
C THR A 424 16.15 -13.30 0.06
N ASP A 425 17.31 -13.88 0.39
CA ASP A 425 18.61 -13.23 0.23
C ASP A 425 18.82 -12.73 -1.21
N LYS A 426 18.41 -13.52 -2.22
CA LYS A 426 18.52 -13.13 -3.64
C LYS A 426 17.67 -11.89 -3.98
N PHE A 427 16.54 -11.71 -3.31
CA PHE A 427 15.66 -10.55 -3.50
C PHE A 427 16.28 -9.28 -2.92
N TYR A 428 16.78 -9.35 -1.68
CA TYR A 428 17.45 -8.22 -1.05
C TYR A 428 18.76 -7.85 -1.75
N ILE A 429 19.54 -8.84 -2.20
CA ILE A 429 20.76 -8.60 -3.00
C ILE A 429 20.42 -7.87 -4.30
N THR A 430 19.35 -8.29 -4.98
CA THR A 430 18.89 -7.66 -6.22
C THR A 430 18.41 -6.24 -5.99
N GLN A 431 17.59 -5.98 -4.96
CA GLN A 431 17.15 -4.62 -4.60
C GLN A 431 18.33 -3.71 -4.24
N LEU A 432 19.27 -4.18 -3.43
CA LEU A 432 20.48 -3.43 -3.07
C LEU A 432 21.37 -3.16 -4.29
N SER A 433 21.41 -4.08 -5.26
CA SER A 433 22.13 -3.89 -6.52
C SER A 433 21.50 -2.77 -7.36
N ILE A 434 20.18 -2.78 -7.53
CA ILE A 434 19.42 -1.75 -8.27
C ILE A 434 19.63 -0.38 -7.62
N LEU A 435 19.44 -0.28 -6.29
CA LEU A 435 19.63 0.97 -5.56
C LEU A 435 21.08 1.48 -5.66
N ASN A 436 22.08 0.59 -5.66
CA ASN A 436 23.48 0.98 -5.87
C ASN A 436 23.74 1.50 -7.28
N GLU A 437 23.12 0.90 -8.30
CA GLU A 437 23.27 1.34 -9.69
C GLU A 437 22.61 2.71 -9.92
N GLN A 438 21.43 2.92 -9.36
CA GLN A 438 20.75 4.23 -9.35
C GLN A 438 21.59 5.30 -8.65
N LEU A 439 22.10 5.00 -7.44
CA LEU A 439 22.97 5.90 -6.69
C LEU A 439 24.26 6.23 -7.45
N LYS A 440 24.85 5.25 -8.14
CA LYS A 440 26.05 5.44 -8.97
C LYS A 440 25.76 6.36 -10.16
N THR A 441 24.62 6.16 -10.82
CA THR A 441 24.19 6.98 -11.96
C THR A 441 23.95 8.42 -11.53
N GLN A 442 23.25 8.64 -10.41
CA GLN A 442 23.04 9.98 -9.87
C GLN A 442 24.34 10.67 -9.47
N LYS A 443 25.29 9.96 -8.86
CA LYS A 443 26.63 10.52 -8.56
C LYS A 443 27.38 10.94 -9.82
N GLN A 444 27.29 10.16 -10.90
CA GLN A 444 27.93 10.51 -12.18
C GLN A 444 27.30 11.76 -12.81
N LEU A 445 25.98 11.86 -12.77
CA LEU A 445 25.25 13.02 -13.28
C LEU A 445 25.52 14.29 -12.44
N LEU A 446 25.58 14.15 -11.11
CA LEU A 446 25.97 15.24 -10.21
C LEU A 446 27.37 15.76 -10.54
N LEU A 447 28.33 14.85 -10.74
CA LEU A 447 29.71 15.21 -11.12
C LEU A 447 29.80 15.88 -12.49
N SER A 448 28.95 15.49 -13.45
CA SER A 448 28.95 16.10 -14.78
C SER A 448 28.37 17.53 -14.73
N GLU A 449 27.33 17.76 -13.93
CA GLU A 449 26.75 19.08 -13.71
C GLU A 449 27.68 20.00 -12.91
N GLN A 450 28.33 19.49 -11.87
CA GLN A 450 29.35 20.24 -11.13
C GLN A 450 30.51 20.68 -12.04
N LYS A 451 30.99 19.80 -12.94
CA LYS A 451 32.00 20.15 -13.95
C LYS A 451 31.49 21.21 -14.94
N ARG A 452 30.22 21.11 -15.35
CA ARG A 452 29.58 22.09 -16.25
C ARG A 452 29.49 23.47 -15.61
N ILE A 453 29.15 23.55 -14.32
CA ILE A 453 29.15 24.81 -13.57
C ILE A 453 30.57 25.37 -13.44
N GLN A 454 31.56 24.56 -13.07
CA GLN A 454 32.96 25.02 -12.99
C GLN A 454 33.48 25.56 -14.33
N LEU A 455 33.07 24.96 -15.46
CA LEU A 455 33.39 25.46 -16.79
C LEU A 455 32.71 26.81 -17.08
N LEU A 456 31.44 26.98 -16.72
CA LEU A 456 30.72 28.25 -16.89
C LEU A 456 31.26 29.35 -15.96
N GLU A 457 31.62 29.02 -14.72
CA GLU A 457 32.21 29.96 -13.77
C GLU A 457 33.64 30.37 -14.18
N SER A 458 34.45 29.45 -14.71
CA SER A 458 35.80 29.74 -15.22
C SER A 458 35.82 30.55 -16.52
N GLN A 459 34.71 30.57 -17.27
CA GLN A 459 34.51 31.45 -18.44
C GLN A 459 34.17 32.90 -18.07
N GLY A 460 34.19 33.26 -16.78
CA GLY A 460 34.02 34.64 -16.33
C GLY A 460 32.58 35.09 -16.20
N ILE A 461 31.61 34.17 -16.26
CA ILE A 461 30.19 34.42 -15.97
C ILE A 461 30.04 34.52 -14.44
N SER A 462 30.64 35.56 -13.87
CA SER A 462 30.67 35.78 -12.43
C SER A 462 29.89 37.06 -12.12
N ASN A 463 28.60 36.89 -11.79
CA ASN A 463 27.74 37.81 -11.02
C ASN A 463 27.93 39.33 -11.23
N SER A 464 28.29 39.79 -12.42
CA SER A 464 28.51 41.20 -12.73
C SER A 464 27.23 41.81 -13.32
N GLY A 465 26.18 41.89 -12.50
CA GLY A 465 25.16 42.94 -12.50
C GLY A 465 24.50 43.42 -13.81
N GLY A 466 24.58 42.70 -14.92
CA GLY A 466 24.10 43.16 -16.22
C GLY A 466 23.38 42.08 -16.99
N ASP A 467 22.06 42.04 -16.83
CA ASP A 467 20.99 41.66 -17.78
C ASP A 467 21.31 40.72 -18.98
N SER A 468 22.11 39.68 -18.76
CA SER A 468 22.37 38.61 -19.73
C SER A 468 21.97 37.26 -19.14
N GLY A 469 21.22 36.47 -19.93
CA GLY A 469 20.58 35.20 -19.54
C GLY A 469 21.52 34.09 -19.03
N ASP A 470 22.83 34.32 -18.99
CA ASP A 470 23.83 33.34 -18.60
C ASP A 470 23.93 33.17 -17.07
N GLY A 471 23.64 34.22 -16.29
CA GLY A 471 23.59 34.11 -14.82
C GLY A 471 22.41 33.28 -14.32
N LEU A 472 21.27 33.36 -15.03
CA LEU A 472 20.08 32.54 -14.75
C LEU A 472 20.39 31.05 -14.98
N THR A 473 21.16 30.74 -16.02
CA THR A 473 21.56 29.36 -16.38
C THR A 473 22.43 28.73 -15.29
N ILE A 474 23.36 29.47 -14.70
CA ILE A 474 24.17 28.99 -13.58
C ILE A 474 23.30 28.78 -12.32
N ALA A 475 22.37 29.69 -12.03
CA ALA A 475 21.45 29.54 -10.90
C ALA A 475 20.56 28.30 -11.05
N THR A 476 19.98 28.07 -12.24
CA THR A 476 19.19 26.86 -12.54
C THR A 476 20.02 25.59 -12.40
N LEU A 477 21.27 25.58 -12.86
CA LEU A 477 22.16 24.44 -12.69
C LEU A 477 22.52 24.17 -11.21
N LYS A 478 22.72 25.22 -10.41
CA LYS A 478 22.92 25.07 -8.96
C LYS A 478 21.70 24.47 -8.27
N GLN A 479 20.50 24.87 -8.69
CA GLN A 479 19.25 24.30 -8.17
C GLN A 479 19.08 22.83 -8.58
N GLN A 480 19.44 22.45 -9.82
CA GLN A 480 19.45 21.05 -10.27
C GLN A 480 20.43 20.17 -9.47
N ILE A 481 21.60 20.71 -9.11
CA ILE A 481 22.56 20.03 -8.23
C ILE A 481 21.95 19.75 -6.85
N ILE A 482 21.29 20.73 -6.24
CA ILE A 482 20.64 20.57 -4.94
C ILE A 482 19.57 19.47 -4.99
N ILE A 483 18.73 19.46 -6.04
CA ILE A 483 17.71 18.43 -6.23
C ILE A 483 18.35 17.05 -6.39
N ARG A 484 19.41 16.93 -7.19
CA ARG A 484 20.15 15.67 -7.37
C ARG A 484 20.85 15.20 -6.10
N GLU A 485 21.31 16.11 -5.26
CA GLU A 485 21.86 15.78 -3.93
C GLU A 485 20.78 15.24 -3.00
N GLN A 486 19.59 15.84 -3.00
CA GLN A 486 18.44 15.37 -2.24
C GLN A 486 17.95 14.00 -2.73
N GLU A 487 17.86 13.77 -4.05
CA GLU A 487 17.53 12.47 -4.63
C GLU A 487 18.55 11.40 -4.22
N ALA A 488 19.85 11.72 -4.28
CA ALA A 488 20.90 10.80 -3.86
C ALA A 488 20.84 10.47 -2.36
N GLU A 489 20.45 11.42 -1.52
CA GLU A 489 20.22 11.22 -0.09
C GLU A 489 18.99 10.34 0.16
N LEU A 490 17.93 10.50 -0.62
CA LEU A 490 16.73 9.67 -0.56
C LEU A 490 17.03 8.21 -0.94
N HIS A 491 17.76 7.97 -2.03
CA HIS A 491 18.20 6.62 -2.39
C HIS A 491 19.15 6.00 -1.36
N LEU A 492 20.00 6.81 -0.73
CA LEU A 492 20.85 6.36 0.37
C LEU A 492 20.02 5.96 1.60
N SER A 493 18.96 6.72 1.91
CA SER A 493 18.04 6.42 3.00
C SER A 493 17.27 5.12 2.74
N ALA A 494 16.66 4.99 1.55
CA ALA A 494 15.96 3.77 1.12
C ALA A 494 16.86 2.54 1.19
N ARG A 495 18.13 2.65 0.77
CA ARG A 495 19.12 1.57 0.92
C ARG A 495 19.33 1.18 2.39
N LYS A 496 19.48 2.14 3.30
CA LYS A 496 19.66 1.87 4.73
C LYS A 496 18.41 1.21 5.33
N GLU A 497 17.23 1.55 4.84
CA GLU A 497 15.98 0.96 5.29
C GLU A 497 15.85 -0.51 4.88
N VAL A 498 16.16 -0.84 3.62
CA VAL A 498 16.22 -2.23 3.14
C VAL A 498 17.24 -3.03 3.95
N GLU A 499 18.41 -2.46 4.25
CA GLU A 499 19.44 -3.10 5.08
C GLU A 499 18.97 -3.33 6.52
N LYS A 500 18.24 -2.37 7.12
CA LYS A 500 17.62 -2.54 8.45
C LYS A 500 16.56 -3.62 8.44
N LYS A 501 15.70 -3.68 7.41
CA LYS A 501 14.66 -4.69 7.26
C LYS A 501 15.26 -6.09 7.18
N ALA A 502 16.28 -6.27 6.33
CA ALA A 502 17.01 -7.53 6.23
C ALA A 502 17.65 -7.96 7.57
N GLN A 503 18.21 -7.00 8.34
CA GLN A 503 18.75 -7.30 9.67
C GLN A 503 17.68 -7.66 10.71
N LEU A 504 16.50 -7.05 10.64
CA LEU A 504 15.36 -7.37 11.51
C LEU A 504 14.82 -8.76 11.23
N GLU A 505 14.64 -9.11 9.96
CA GLU A 505 14.20 -10.46 9.54
C GLU A 505 15.21 -11.53 9.97
N LEU A 506 16.51 -11.28 9.82
CA LEU A 506 17.56 -12.18 10.30
C LEU A 506 17.49 -12.37 11.83
N LYS A 507 17.23 -11.29 12.59
CA LYS A 507 17.05 -11.38 14.05
C LYS A 507 15.79 -12.17 14.41
N LEU A 508 14.69 -11.94 13.72
CA LEU A 508 13.43 -12.65 13.95
C LEU A 508 13.61 -14.14 13.70
N LEU A 509 14.23 -14.51 12.57
CA LEU A 509 14.54 -15.89 12.23
C LEU A 509 15.44 -16.56 13.26
N SER A 510 16.47 -15.84 13.74
CA SER A 510 17.35 -16.31 14.81
C SER A 510 16.59 -16.58 16.12
N THR A 511 15.68 -15.67 16.51
CA THR A 511 14.81 -15.85 17.68
C THR A 511 13.89 -17.06 17.52
N CYS A 512 13.22 -17.21 16.38
CA CYS A 512 12.36 -18.36 16.10
C CYS A 512 13.14 -19.68 16.15
N LEU A 513 14.35 -19.73 15.57
CA LEU A 513 15.22 -20.90 15.65
C LEU A 513 15.64 -21.20 17.09
N HIS A 514 15.93 -20.18 17.89
CA HIS A 514 16.26 -20.35 19.30
C HIS A 514 15.07 -20.92 20.11
N GLU A 515 13.87 -20.40 19.89
CA GLU A 515 12.65 -20.91 20.53
C GLU A 515 12.35 -22.36 20.11
N MET A 516 12.46 -22.68 18.82
CA MET A 516 12.32 -24.06 18.35
C MET A 516 13.37 -24.99 18.99
N ALA A 517 14.62 -24.55 19.11
CA ALA A 517 15.66 -25.32 19.77
C ALA A 517 15.35 -25.55 21.27
N LEU A 518 14.85 -24.53 21.97
CA LEU A 518 14.39 -24.66 23.35
C LEU A 518 13.23 -25.65 23.49
N LYS A 519 12.21 -25.56 22.62
CA LYS A 519 11.08 -26.49 22.59
C LYS A 519 11.53 -27.91 22.29
N TYR A 520 12.44 -28.09 21.33
CA TYR A 520 13.03 -29.38 21.03
C TYR A 520 13.77 -29.98 22.23
N HIS A 521 14.57 -29.18 22.95
CA HIS A 521 15.24 -29.63 24.17
C HIS A 521 14.25 -29.97 25.31
N GLN A 522 13.17 -29.21 25.45
CA GLN A 522 12.10 -29.52 26.41
C GLN A 522 11.43 -30.86 26.07
N CYS A 523 11.04 -31.07 24.81
CA CYS A 523 10.46 -32.33 24.35
C CYS A 523 11.44 -33.50 24.58
N LYS A 524 12.72 -33.33 24.26
CA LYS A 524 13.76 -34.34 24.51
C LYS A 524 13.90 -34.68 25.99
N SER A 525 13.81 -33.69 26.87
CA SER A 525 13.84 -33.91 28.32
C SER A 525 12.63 -34.67 28.82
N ILE A 526 11.43 -34.35 28.31
CA ILE A 526 10.18 -35.03 28.66
C ILE A 526 10.24 -36.49 28.19
N ILE A 527 10.69 -36.75 26.96
CA ILE A 527 10.85 -38.12 26.43
C ILE A 527 11.79 -38.92 27.34
N LYS A 528 12.93 -38.33 27.72
CA LYS A 528 13.87 -39.00 28.63
C LYS A 528 13.26 -39.32 30.00
N GLN A 529 12.47 -38.40 30.57
CA GLN A 529 11.76 -38.64 31.83
C GLN A 529 10.73 -39.77 31.70
N LEU A 530 9.95 -39.78 30.62
CA LEU A 530 8.99 -40.85 30.33
C LEU A 530 9.69 -42.21 30.15
N ASP A 531 10.85 -42.25 29.50
CA ASP A 531 11.65 -43.48 29.36
C ASP A 531 12.19 -43.98 30.72
N GLU A 532 12.62 -43.07 31.59
CA GLU A 532 13.07 -43.38 32.95
C GLU A 532 11.90 -43.90 33.82
N GLU A 533 10.74 -43.25 33.76
CA GLU A 533 9.51 -43.70 34.46
C GLU A 533 9.02 -45.05 33.96
N LEU A 534 9.03 -45.27 32.64
CA LEU A 534 8.65 -46.53 32.02
C LEU A 534 9.62 -47.65 32.40
N SER A 535 10.92 -47.35 32.48
CA SER A 535 11.93 -48.30 32.97
C SER A 535 11.72 -48.63 34.45
N ALA A 536 11.43 -47.64 35.30
CA ALA A 536 11.12 -47.85 36.71
C ALA A 536 9.84 -48.65 36.91
N LEU A 537 8.82 -48.42 36.08
CA LEU A 537 7.57 -49.18 36.09
C LEU A 537 7.80 -50.64 35.67
N LYS A 538 8.57 -50.88 34.60
CA LYS A 538 8.99 -52.24 34.19
C LYS A 538 9.72 -52.96 35.32
N GLN A 539 10.64 -52.29 36.02
CA GLN A 539 11.36 -52.86 37.14
C GLN A 539 10.44 -53.19 38.33
N LYS A 540 9.49 -52.30 38.68
CA LYS A 540 8.47 -52.56 39.71
C LYS A 540 7.59 -53.75 39.36
N CYS A 541 7.12 -53.85 38.13
CA CYS A 541 6.33 -55.00 37.67
C CYS A 541 7.13 -56.30 37.76
N GLN A 542 8.42 -56.29 37.37
CA GLN A 542 9.28 -57.45 37.46
C GLN A 542 9.49 -57.90 38.93
N ILE A 543 9.70 -56.96 39.85
CA ILE A 543 9.79 -57.23 41.30
C ILE A 543 8.47 -57.79 41.85
N SER A 544 7.31 -57.25 41.46
CA SER A 544 6.00 -57.77 41.89
C SER A 544 5.73 -59.18 41.37
N ILE A 545 6.17 -59.51 40.15
CA ILE A 545 6.07 -60.87 39.60
C ILE A 545 7.01 -61.83 40.35
N SER A 546 8.24 -61.41 40.69
CA SER A 546 9.19 -62.20 41.48
C SER A 546 8.74 -62.40 42.93
N ASN A 547 8.09 -61.41 43.54
CA ASN A 547 7.55 -61.53 44.91
C ASN A 547 6.29 -62.41 44.98
N ASN A 548 5.53 -62.53 43.89
CA ASN A 548 4.40 -63.46 43.80
C ASN A 548 4.82 -64.91 43.50
N SER A 549 6.03 -65.17 42.98
CA SER A 549 6.50 -66.55 42.79
C SER A 549 6.90 -67.25 44.09
N ASP A 550 7.16 -66.51 45.17
CA ASP A 550 7.49 -67.06 46.50
C ASP A 550 6.27 -67.20 47.43
N TYR A 551 5.07 -66.83 46.98
CA TYR A 551 3.81 -66.90 47.75
C TYR A 551 2.74 -67.77 47.09
N ASN A 552 3.10 -68.96 46.62
CA ASN A 552 2.13 -70.02 46.33
C ASN A 552 2.16 -71.10 47.41
N GLY A 553 1.57 -70.75 48.55
CA GLY A 553 1.41 -71.60 49.72
C GLY A 553 0.13 -71.33 50.49
N LYS A 554 -1.02 -71.49 49.80
CA LYS A 554 -2.42 -71.53 50.31
C LYS A 554 -3.11 -70.19 50.59
N GLY A 555 -4.17 -69.93 49.82
CA GLY A 555 -5.28 -69.07 50.24
C GLY A 555 -6.03 -68.42 49.07
N ASN A 556 -7.25 -68.88 48.82
CA ASN A 556 -8.25 -68.37 47.85
C ASN A 556 -8.22 -66.85 47.60
N THR A 557 -8.33 -66.44 46.34
CA THR A 557 -9.50 -65.74 45.76
C THR A 557 -9.27 -65.44 44.28
N SER A 558 -10.36 -65.52 43.49
CA SER A 558 -10.47 -65.08 42.10
C SER A 558 -9.72 -63.77 41.83
N ILE A 559 -8.77 -63.79 40.91
CA ILE A 559 -8.29 -62.60 40.22
C ILE A 559 -8.62 -62.80 38.74
N GLU A 560 -9.41 -61.86 38.25
CA GLU A 560 -10.05 -61.81 36.95
C GLU A 560 -9.02 -61.77 35.82
N ASN A 561 -9.39 -62.36 34.68
CA ASN A 561 -8.65 -62.41 33.42
C ASN A 561 -8.37 -61.04 32.75
N ASN A 562 -8.51 -59.91 33.47
CA ASN A 562 -8.32 -58.57 32.91
C ASN A 562 -6.84 -58.16 32.78
N ASP A 563 -5.97 -58.60 33.69
CA ASP A 563 -4.58 -58.15 33.71
C ASP A 563 -3.74 -58.70 32.52
N TYR A 564 -4.08 -59.89 32.02
CA TYR A 564 -3.37 -60.47 30.86
C TYR A 564 -3.73 -59.79 29.53
N GLN A 565 -4.92 -59.19 29.40
CA GLN A 565 -5.29 -58.41 28.22
C GLN A 565 -4.66 -57.02 28.21
N GLU A 566 -4.53 -56.37 29.38
CA GLU A 566 -3.78 -55.11 29.50
C GLU A 566 -2.29 -55.30 29.17
N ILE A 567 -1.67 -56.38 29.64
CA ILE A 567 -0.26 -56.68 29.34
C ILE A 567 -0.04 -56.94 27.83
N SER A 568 -0.97 -57.60 27.15
CA SER A 568 -0.89 -57.81 25.69
C SER A 568 -1.04 -56.51 24.89
N ASN A 569 -1.88 -55.58 25.36
CA ASN A 569 -2.06 -54.28 24.73
C ASN A 569 -0.88 -53.33 24.97
N ILE A 570 -0.28 -53.36 26.17
CA ILE A 570 0.92 -52.57 26.50
C ILE A 570 2.14 -53.08 25.70
N SER A 571 2.27 -54.41 25.50
CA SER A 571 3.36 -54.99 24.69
C SER A 571 3.28 -54.60 23.21
N LYS A 572 2.07 -54.48 22.64
CA LYS A 572 1.87 -54.02 21.25
C LYS A 572 2.09 -52.51 21.09
N GLN A 573 1.76 -51.71 22.11
CA GLN A 573 2.08 -50.28 22.11
C GLN A 573 3.59 -50.00 22.26
N THR A 574 4.34 -50.86 22.97
CA THR A 574 5.79 -50.71 23.11
C THR A 574 6.57 -51.08 21.84
N GLU A 575 6.10 -52.03 21.02
CA GLU A 575 6.70 -52.27 19.69
C GLU A 575 6.54 -51.06 18.75
N ASN A 576 5.38 -50.39 18.77
CA ASN A 576 5.13 -49.21 17.93
C ASN A 576 5.98 -47.99 18.33
N ILE A 577 6.24 -47.78 19.63
CA ILE A 577 7.08 -46.67 20.12
C ILE A 577 8.57 -46.92 19.80
N THR A 578 9.01 -48.18 19.84
CA THR A 578 10.40 -48.53 19.54
C THR A 578 10.74 -48.39 18.06
N VAL A 579 9.77 -48.61 17.17
CA VAL A 579 9.91 -48.37 15.72
C VAL A 579 10.08 -46.87 15.42
N ILE A 580 9.30 -46.00 16.06
CA ILE A 580 9.40 -44.54 15.89
C ILE A 580 10.74 -43.99 16.41
N SER A 581 11.30 -44.57 17.48
CA SER A 581 12.58 -44.13 18.04
C SER A 581 13.80 -44.53 17.20
N ASN A 582 13.69 -45.62 16.41
CA ASN A 582 14.77 -46.05 15.51
C ASN A 582 14.76 -45.32 14.15
N ASP A 583 13.65 -44.71 13.76
CA ASP A 583 13.54 -43.89 12.55
C ASP A 583 13.99 -42.42 12.77
N ILE A 584 14.36 -42.04 14.00
CA ILE A 584 14.75 -40.67 14.41
C ILE A 584 16.25 -40.52 14.73
N ASN A 585 17.05 -41.60 14.67
CA ASN A 585 18.52 -41.53 14.63
C ASN A 585 19.03 -41.60 13.20
#